data_AF-A0A068YYD2-F1
#
_entry.id   AF-A0A068YYD2-F1
#
_cell.length_a   1.000
_cell.length_b   1.000
_cell.length_c   1.000
_cell.angle_alpha   90.00
_cell.angle_beta   90.00
_cell.angle_gamma   90.00
#
_symmetry.space_group_name_H-M   'P 1'
#
loop_
_entity.id
_entity.type
_entity.pdbx_description
1 polymer ?
#
loop_
_entity_poly.entity_id
_entity_poly.type
_entity_poly.pdbx_seq_one_letter_code
_entity_poly.pdbx_strand_id
1 'polypeptide(L)' 'MVCIEDEIWRDAQCWVALIRQHQVSVLNCVPAIAEMTFTSAASDNLTLPLQIVLLGGDWVPLDLPKKYTRWQRSAAALR' A
#
# COMPACT_ATOMS: atom_id res chain seq x y z
N MET A 1 4.05 15.82 -1.02
CA MET A 1 3.75 15.10 0.23
C MET A 1 2.24 15.07 0.37
N VAL A 2 1.64 13.88 0.46
CA VAL A 2 0.20 13.73 0.72
C VAL A 2 0.09 13.38 2.20
N CYS A 3 -0.56 14.25 2.96
CA CYS A 3 -0.83 14.01 4.38
C CYS A 3 -2.25 13.45 4.51
N ILE A 4 -2.41 12.51 5.44
CA ILE A 4 -3.67 11.81 5.68
C ILE A 4 -4.14 12.23 7.06
N GLU A 5 -5.42 12.58 7.19
CA GLU A 5 -6.02 12.99 8.46
C GLU A 5 -6.12 11.80 9.43
N ASP A 6 -6.07 12.08 10.73
CA ASP A 6 -5.99 11.05 11.79
C ASP A 6 -7.25 10.17 11.89
N GLU A 7 -8.37 10.62 11.32
CA GLU A 7 -9.62 9.89 11.31
C GLU A 7 -9.65 8.83 10.20
N ILE A 8 -8.94 9.05 9.09
CA ILE A 8 -9.06 8.27 7.86
C ILE A 8 -7.85 7.34 7.61
N TRP A 9 -6.78 7.44 8.41
CA TRP A 9 -5.58 6.63 8.18
C TRP A 9 -5.79 5.11 8.33
N ARG A 10 -6.89 4.67 8.95
CA ARG A 10 -7.26 3.25 9.03
C ARG A 10 -8.17 2.77 7.90
N ASP A 11 -8.49 3.62 6.93
CA ASP A 11 -9.35 3.28 5.79
C ASP A 11 -8.54 2.85 4.57
N ALA A 12 -8.52 1.54 4.31
CA ALA A 12 -7.85 0.92 3.17
C ALA A 12 -8.19 1.55 1.81
N GLN A 13 -9.47 1.83 1.59
CA GLN A 13 -9.97 2.34 0.32
C GLN A 13 -9.50 3.79 0.11
N CYS A 14 -9.46 4.58 1.19
CA CYS A 14 -8.92 5.92 1.17
C CYS A 14 -7.44 5.93 0.74
N TRP A 15 -6.60 5.05 1.29
CA TRP A 15 -5.19 4.94 0.88
C TRP A 15 -5.06 4.59 -0.61
N VAL A 16 -5.81 3.60 -1.09
CA VAL A 16 -5.81 3.21 -2.51
C VAL A 16 -6.23 4.39 -3.40
N ALA A 17 -7.28 5.11 -3.03
CA ALA A 17 -7.78 6.27 -3.76
C ALA A 17 -6.73 7.39 -3.82
N LEU A 18 -6.15 7.77 -2.68
CA LEU A 18 -5.14 8.83 -2.60
C LEU A 18 -3.87 8.48 -3.36
N ILE A 19 -3.39 7.23 -3.24
CA ILE A 19 -2.21 6.75 -3.97
C ILE A 19 -2.43 6.86 -5.47
N ARG A 20 -3.61 6.46 -5.97
CA ARG A 20 -3.94 6.53 -7.40
C ARG A 20 -4.18 7.96 -7.87
N GLN A 21 -4.93 8.75 -7.10
CA GLN A 21 -5.23 10.14 -7.42
C GLN A 21 -3.96 11.00 -7.54
N HIS A 22 -3.03 10.84 -6.61
CA HIS A 22 -1.81 11.64 -6.56
C HIS A 22 -0.59 10.98 -7.21
N GLN A 23 -0.77 9.80 -7.83
CA GLN A 23 0.31 9.02 -8.44
C GLN A 23 1.49 8.82 -7.48
N VAL A 24 1.20 8.44 -6.23
CA VAL A 24 2.21 8.25 -5.20
C VAL A 24 3.15 7.13 -5.62
N SER A 25 4.43 7.44 -5.74
CA SER A 25 5.49 6.48 -6.08
C SER A 25 6.29 5.98 -4.87
N VAL A 26 6.24 6.71 -3.75
CA VAL A 26 6.89 6.36 -2.49
C VAL A 26 5.85 6.39 -1.37
N LEU A 27 5.64 5.25 -0.71
CA LEU A 27 4.76 5.11 0.44
C LEU A 27 5.61 4.92 1.70
N ASN A 28 5.37 5.72 2.75
CA ASN A 28 5.99 5.57 4.06
C ASN A 28 4.91 5.35 5.11
N CYS A 29 4.87 4.19 5.75
CA CYS A 29 3.82 3.84 6.71
C CYS A 29 4.23 2.69 7.65
N VAL A 30 3.38 2.38 8.63
CA VAL A 30 3.53 1.17 9.47
C VAL A 30 3.15 -0.09 8.68
N PRO A 31 3.72 -1.28 9.01
CA PRO A 31 3.44 -2.55 8.35
C PRO A 31 1.95 -2.87 8.13
N ALA A 32 1.13 -2.65 9.15
CA ALA A 32 -0.30 -2.96 9.09
C ALA A 32 -1.04 -2.15 8.00
N ILE A 33 -0.64 -0.90 7.80
CA ILE A 33 -1.24 -0.02 6.78
C ILE A 33 -0.83 -0.44 5.38
N ALA A 34 0.43 -0.83 5.18
CA ALA A 34 0.88 -1.38 3.92
C ALA A 34 0.09 -2.66 3.56
N GLU A 35 -0.03 -3.61 4.49
CA GLU A 35 -0.76 -4.85 4.27
C GLU A 35 -2.24 -4.61 3.94
N MET A 36 -2.90 -3.74 4.70
CA MET A 36 -4.30 -3.36 4.45
C MET A 36 -4.49 -2.72 3.07
N THR A 37 -3.62 -1.77 2.70
CA THR A 37 -3.69 -1.06 1.42
C THR A 37 -3.51 -2.01 0.24
N PHE A 38 -2.51 -2.90 0.31
CA PHE A 38 -2.24 -3.88 -0.75
C PHE A 38 -3.35 -4.91 -0.86
N THR A 39 -3.89 -5.36 0.27
CA THR A 39 -5.03 -6.29 0.30
C THR A 39 -6.25 -5.67 -0.36
N SER A 40 -6.61 -4.41 -0.02
CA SER A 40 -7.72 -3.71 -0.65
C SER A 40 -7.51 -3.52 -2.16
N ALA A 41 -6.32 -3.06 -2.58
CA ALA A 41 -6.02 -2.92 -4.01
C ALA A 41 -6.13 -4.26 -4.76
N ALA A 42 -5.67 -5.36 -4.16
CA ALA A 42 -5.78 -6.69 -4.76
C ALA A 42 -7.23 -7.19 -4.85
N SER A 43 -8.04 -6.97 -3.82
CA SER A 43 -9.47 -7.31 -3.82
C SER A 43 -10.22 -6.64 -4.97
N ASP A 44 -9.85 -5.41 -5.31
CA ASP A 44 -10.46 -4.64 -6.39
C ASP A 44 -9.76 -4.80 -7.76
N ASN A 45 -8.79 -5.71 -7.87
CA ASN A 45 -7.93 -5.89 -9.06
C ASN A 45 -7.30 -4.56 -9.55
N LEU A 46 -6.84 -3.73 -8.62
CA LEU A 46 -6.20 -2.45 -8.89
C LEU A 46 -4.67 -2.56 -8.82
N THR A 47 -4.02 -1.81 -9.70
CA THR A 47 -2.57 -1.57 -9.63
C THR A 47 -2.29 -0.22 -9.00
N LEU A 48 -1.21 -0.14 -8.21
CA LEU A 48 -0.74 1.11 -7.62
C LEU A 48 0.59 1.54 -8.28
N PRO A 49 0.83 2.85 -8.48
CA PRO A 49 2.07 3.37 -9.06
C PRO A 49 3.26 3.39 -8.08
N LEU A 50 3.24 2.52 -7.06
CA LEU A 50 4.26 2.45 -6.03
C LEU A 50 5.55 1.80 -6.56
N GLN A 51 6.67 2.49 -6.32
CA GLN A 51 8.03 2.02 -6.62
C GLN A 51 8.76 1.66 -5.34
N ILE A 52 8.58 2.45 -4.28
CA ILE A 52 9.24 2.29 -2.99
C ILE A 52 8.19 2.25 -1.87
N VAL A 53 8.33 1.29 -0.98
CA VAL A 53 7.55 1.19 0.27
C VAL A 53 8.53 1.16 1.43
N LEU A 54 8.48 2.21 2.23
CA LEU A 54 9.26 2.37 3.46
C LEU A 54 8.37 1.98 4.63
N LEU A 55 8.86 1.05 5.44
CA LEU A 55 8.15 0.53 6.60
C LEU A 55 8.89 0.89 7.88
N GLY A 56 8.17 1.43 8.85
CA GLY A 56 8.73 1.81 10.14
C GLY A 56 7.64 2.16 11.16
N GLY A 57 8.03 2.48 12.39
CA GLY A 57 7.09 2.83 13.46
C GLY A 57 6.49 1.63 14.22
N ASP A 58 6.75 0.40 13.78
CA ASP A 58 6.41 -0.84 14.48
C ASP A 58 7.38 -1.97 14.03
N TRP A 59 7.28 -3.14 14.65
CA TRP A 59 7.99 -4.34 14.24
C TRP A 59 7.57 -4.78 12.83
N VAL A 60 8.54 -5.01 11.95
CA VAL A 60 8.29 -5.46 10.57
C VAL A 60 8.33 -6.99 10.52
N PRO A 61 7.21 -7.67 10.19
CA PRO A 61 7.20 -9.11 10.06
C PRO A 61 8.13 -9.61 8.96
N LEU A 62 8.88 -10.67 9.24
CA LEU A 62 9.87 -11.25 8.31
C LEU A 62 9.26 -11.81 7.02
N ASP A 63 7.96 -12.11 7.01
CA ASP A 63 7.21 -12.60 5.86
C ASP A 63 6.60 -11.48 5.00
N LEU A 64 6.56 -10.25 5.50
CA LEU A 64 5.95 -9.12 4.82
C LEU A 64 6.60 -8.80 3.46
N PRO A 65 7.95 -8.86 3.28
CA PRO A 65 8.56 -8.68 1.97
C PRO A 65 8.11 -9.74 0.94
N LYS A 66 7.84 -10.96 1.39
CA LYS A 66 7.31 -12.04 0.52
C LYS A 66 5.87 -11.76 0.12
N LYS A 67 5.03 -11.32 1.06
CA LYS A 67 3.66 -10.88 0.80
C LYS A 67 3.62 -9.72 -0.20
N TYR A 68 4.49 -8.73 -0.03
CA TYR A 68 4.60 -7.60 -0.95
C TYR A 68 5.02 -8.02 -2.36
N THR A 69 6.05 -8.85 -2.49
CA THR A 69 6.49 -9.39 -3.79
C THR A 69 5.36 -10.15 -4.49
N ARG A 70 4.59 -10.95 -3.74
CA ARG A 70 3.41 -11.65 -4.27
C ARG A 70 2.38 -10.66 -4.82
N TRP A 71 2.03 -9.65 -4.02
CA TRP A 71 1.10 -8.60 -4.43
C TRP A 71 1.55 -7.87 -5.70
N GLN A 72 2.82 -7.45 -5.77
CA GLN A 72 3.36 -6.77 -6.95
C GLN A 72 3.23 -7.60 -8.23
N ARG A 73 3.43 -8.92 -8.13
CA ARG A 73 3.29 -9.84 -9.27
C ARG A 73 1.83 -10.00 -9.71
N SER A 74 0.91 -10.08 -8.76
CA SER A 74 -0.53 -10.07 -9.05
C SER A 74 -0.97 -8.76 -9.70
N ALA A 75 -0.45 -7.62 -9.24
CA ALA A 75 -0.69 -6.33 -9.86
C ALA A 75 -0.07 -6.22 -11.27
N ALA A 76 1.11 -6.80 -11.50
CA ALA A 76 1.75 -6.80 -12.81
C ALA A 76 0.99 -7.62 -13.86
N ALA A 77 0.23 -8.65 -13.45
CA ALA A 77 -0.62 -9.42 -14.35
C ALA A 77 -1.88 -8.67 -14.83
N LEU A 78 -2.18 -7.51 -14.22
CA LEU A 78 -3.33 -6.66 -14.52
C LEU A 78 -2.98 -5.42 -15.38
N ARG A 79 -1.72 -5.33 -15.84
CA ARG A 79 -1.23 -4.31 -16.79
C ARG A 79 -1.19 -4.88 -18.20
#